data_AF-A0A0A8VDR9-F1
#
_entry.id   AF-A0A0A8VDR9-F1
#
_cell.length_a   1.000
_cell.length_b   1.000
_cell.length_c   1.000
_cell.angle_alpha   90.00
_cell.angle_beta   90.00
_cell.angle_gamma   90.00
#
_symmetry.space_group_name_H-M   'P 1'
#
loop_
_entity.id
_entity.type
_entity.pdbx_description
1 polymer ?
#
loop_
_entity_poly.entity_id
_entity_poly.type
_entity_poly.pdbx_seq_one_letter_code
_entity_poly.pdbx_strand_id
1 'polypeptide(L)' 'MYPRRTYQHGYLSLRITHRWRLLSKDGGQHWEAMSHQRYNKELGI' A
#
# COMPACT_ATOMS: atom_id res chain seq x y z
N MET A 1 -1.88 -13.88 4.65
CA MET A 1 -2.21 -12.47 4.31
C MET A 1 -2.13 -12.33 2.80
N TYR A 2 -3.17 -11.82 2.13
CA TYR A 2 -3.15 -11.56 0.69
C TYR A 2 -3.16 -10.05 0.42
N PRO A 3 -2.43 -9.57 -0.60
CA PRO A 3 -2.47 -8.16 -0.95
C PRO A 3 -3.85 -7.76 -1.46
N ARG A 4 -4.30 -6.57 -1.04
CA ARG A 4 -5.56 -5.98 -1.50
C ARG A 4 -5.27 -4.89 -2.51
N ARG A 5 -6.08 -4.81 -3.58
CA ARG A 5 -6.03 -3.67 -4.50
C ARG A 5 -6.67 -2.43 -3.89
N THR A 6 -6.02 -1.29 -4.03
CA THR A 6 -6.59 0.01 -3.69
C THR A 6 -7.61 0.40 -4.75
N TYR A 7 -8.71 1.02 -4.34
CA TYR A 7 -9.84 1.29 -5.23
C TYR A 7 -9.52 2.32 -6.31
N GLN A 8 -8.86 3.42 -5.95
CA GLN A 8 -8.59 4.52 -6.88
C GLN A 8 -7.46 4.23 -7.88
N HIS A 9 -6.39 3.56 -7.44
CA HIS A 9 -5.18 3.40 -8.25
C HIS A 9 -4.90 1.96 -8.70
N GLY A 10 -5.61 0.97 -8.16
CA GLY A 10 -5.34 -0.45 -8.43
C GLY A 10 -4.02 -0.96 -7.84
N TYR A 11 -3.37 -0.19 -6.96
CA TYR A 11 -2.12 -0.58 -6.31
C TYR A 11 -2.34 -1.73 -5.34
N LEU A 12 -1.36 -2.63 -5.20
CA LEU A 12 -1.40 -3.68 -4.21
C LEU A 12 -0.95 -3.16 -2.85
N SER A 13 -1.71 -3.46 -1.82
CA SER A 13 -1.40 -3.07 -0.44
C SER A 13 -1.40 -4.26 0.50
N LEU A 14 -0.40 -4.31 1.37
CA LEU A 14 -0.30 -5.26 2.48
C LEU A 14 -0.14 -4.51 3.79
N ARG A 15 -0.85 -4.95 4.82
CA ARG A 15 -0.69 -4.43 6.18
C ARG A 15 0.35 -5.29 6.89
N ILE A 16 1.53 -4.73 7.18
CA ILE A 16 2.54 -5.44 7.97
C ILE A 16 2.26 -5.27 9.45
N THR A 17 2.00 -4.04 9.91
CA THR A 17 1.76 -3.73 11.33
C THR A 17 0.62 -2.72 11.46
N HIS A 18 0.35 -2.25 12.68
CA HIS A 18 -0.65 -1.21 12.91
C HIS A 18 -0.33 0.10 12.19
N ARG A 19 0.96 0.46 12.08
CA ARG A 19 1.42 1.75 11.52
C ARG A 19 2.09 1.66 10.15
N TRP A 20 2.37 0.46 9.66
CA TRP A 20 3.12 0.24 8.43
C TRP A 20 2.34 -0.59 7.42
N ARG A 21 2.40 -0.13 6.17
CA ARG A 21 1.81 -0.79 5.00
C ARG A 21 2.86 -0.90 3.91
N LEU A 22 2.88 -2.03 3.21
CA LEU A 22 3.56 -2.12 1.93
C LEU A 22 2.59 -1.68 0.85
N LEU A 23 3.11 -0.90 -0.10
CA LEU A 23 2.41 -0.49 -1.30
C LEU A 23 3.25 -0.92 -2.50
N SER A 24 2.62 -1.59 -3.45
CA SER A 24 3.20 -1.92 -4.75
C SER A 24 2.34 -1.29 -5.85
N LYS A 25 2.97 -0.45 -6.66
CA LYS A 25 2.30 0.28 -7.75
C LYS A 25 2.37 -0.48 -9.08
N ASP A 26 3.17 -1.53 -9.15
CA ASP A 26 3.58 -2.25 -10.37
C ASP A 26 3.11 -3.71 -10.39
N GLY A 27 2.05 -4.02 -9.64
CA GLY A 27 1.45 -5.36 -9.63
C GLY A 27 2.22 -6.40 -8.80
N GLY A 28 3.11 -5.95 -7.91
CA GLY A 28 3.78 -6.79 -6.92
C GLY A 28 5.26 -7.04 -7.20
N GLN A 29 5.84 -6.35 -8.19
CA GLN A 29 7.26 -6.49 -8.53
C GLN A 29 8.14 -5.72 -7.54
N HIS A 30 7.72 -4.51 -7.14
CA HIS A 30 8.37 -3.72 -6.10
C HIS A 30 7.39 -3.35 -4.99
N TRP A 31 7.87 -3.42 -3.75
CA TRP A 31 7.11 -3.09 -2.56
C TRP A 31 7.82 -2.00 -1.76
N GLU A 32 7.12 -0.89 -1.53
CA GLU A 32 7.63 0.17 -0.68
C GLU A 32 6.94 0.13 0.68
N ALA A 33 7.75 0.12 1.75
CA ALA A 33 7.27 0.19 3.12
C ALA A 33 6.99 1.65 3.48
N MET A 34 5.74 1.93 3.83
CA MET A 34 5.28 3.27 4.15
C MET A 34 4.56 3.30 5.49
N SER A 35 4.74 4.41 6.21
CA SER A 35 3.92 4.72 7.38
C SER A 35 2.47 4.98 6.96
N HIS A 36 1.52 4.85 7.89
CA HIS A 36 0.10 5.09 7.63
C HIS A 36 -0.14 6.49 7.04
N GLN A 37 0.55 7.51 7.55
CA GLN A 37 0.42 8.88 7.05
C GLN A 37 0.92 9.03 5.61
N ARG A 38 2.09 8.45 5.29
CA ARG A 38 2.62 8.50 3.92
C ARG A 38 1.74 7.71 2.96
N TYR A 39 1.27 6.55 3.39
CA TYR A 39 0.34 5.72 2.62
C TYR A 39 -0.95 6.46 2.27
N ASN A 40 -1.57 7.15 3.23
CA ASN A 40 -2.77 7.95 2.99
C ASN A 40 -2.51 9.09 2.01
N LYS A 41 -1.38 9.79 2.15
CA LYS A 41 -0.96 10.83 1.21
C LYS A 41 -0.76 10.30 -0.21
N GLU A 42 -0.15 9.13 -0.36
CA GLU A 42 0.08 8.47 -1.66
C GLU A 42 -1.21 7.98 -2.32
N LEU A 43 -2.24 7.69 -1.52
CA LEU A 43 -3.55 7.27 -2.01
C LEU A 43 -4.58 8.41 -2.06
N GLY A 44 -4.25 9.61 -1.59
CA GLY A 44 -5.18 10.74 -1.54
C GLY A 44 -6.41 10.52 -0.65
N ILE A 45 -6.27 9.73 0.45
CA ILE A 45 -7.35 9.40 1.40
C ILE A 45 -7.12 9.96 2.81
#